data_AF-A0A9P8INT9-F1
#
_entry.id   AF-A0A9P8INT9-F1
#
_cell.length_a   1.000
_cell.length_b   1.000
_cell.length_c   1.000
_cell.angle_alpha   90.00
_cell.angle_beta   90.00
_cell.angle_gamma   90.00
#
_symmetry.space_group_name_H-M   'P 1'
#
loop_
_entity.id
_entity.type
_entity.pdbx_description
1 polymer ?
#
loop_
_entity_poly.entity_id
_entity_poly.type
_entity_poly.pdbx_seq_one_letter_code
_entity_poly.pdbx_strand_id
1 'polypeptide(L)'
;MTGPYGFQMDAAKTILQINRSFISIGAMANRKRTFLEQDEWKHIPWALQPMSKTIGDYLQDILCDIPGMMEDVDHIFNTNDCQVSANFTSRKLQASFEQLNSLRISWSFMHPHSCWRQKIVRESSEIYHGTLEQAVNVIAGHLLRLRCWYISRRNLLPRAIGAYVLES
;
A
#
# COMPACT_ATOMS: atom_id res chain seq x y z
N MET A 1 0.08 -0.48 26.28
CA MET A 1 -0.08 -0.90 24.88
C MET A 1 1.28 -1.32 24.36
N THR A 2 1.40 -2.50 23.74
CA THR A 2 2.67 -2.98 23.21
C THR A 2 3.03 -2.14 21.97
N GLY A 3 4.13 -1.38 22.04
CA GLY A 3 4.65 -0.60 20.92
C GLY A 3 5.18 -1.47 19.77
N PRO A 4 5.74 -0.87 18.71
CA PRO A 4 6.15 -1.59 17.51
C PRO A 4 7.24 -2.67 17.77
N TYR A 5 8.03 -2.53 18.83
CA TYR A 5 9.02 -3.52 19.28
C TYR A 5 8.43 -4.90 19.59
N GLY A 6 7.18 -4.97 20.07
CA GLY A 6 6.55 -6.26 20.38
C GLY A 6 6.18 -7.08 19.15
N PHE A 7 6.30 -6.52 17.95
CA PHE A 7 5.95 -7.17 16.68
C PHE A 7 7.16 -7.69 15.91
N GLN A 8 8.33 -7.79 16.55
CA GLN A 8 9.55 -8.28 15.91
C GLN A 8 9.62 -9.81 15.79
N MET A 9 8.92 -10.52 16.68
CA MET A 9 8.81 -11.99 16.66
C MET A 9 7.86 -12.46 15.56
N ASP A 10 8.13 -13.61 14.93
CA ASP A 10 7.43 -14.04 13.72
C ASP A 10 5.91 -14.19 13.85
N ALA A 11 5.41 -14.73 14.96
CA ALA A 11 3.96 -14.83 15.19
C ALA A 11 3.30 -13.44 15.29
N ALA A 12 3.90 -12.54 16.09
CA ALA A 12 3.39 -11.18 16.26
C ALA A 12 3.53 -10.36 14.96
N LYS A 13 4.68 -10.44 14.28
CA LYS A 13 4.94 -9.82 12.98
C LYS A 13 3.89 -10.24 11.95
N THR A 14 3.58 -11.53 11.88
CA THR A 14 2.56 -12.07 10.97
C THR A 14 1.17 -11.49 11.27
N ILE A 15 0.79 -11.43 12.55
CA ILE A 15 -0.48 -10.80 12.97
C ILE A 15 -0.51 -9.34 12.52
N LEU A 16 0.57 -8.58 12.72
CA LEU A 16 0.66 -7.20 12.26
C LEU A 16 0.51 -7.13 10.73
N GLN A 17 1.32 -7.86 9.97
CA GLN A 17 1.29 -7.89 8.50
C GLN A 17 -0.11 -8.14 7.93
N ILE A 18 -0.86 -9.08 8.49
CA ILE A 18 -2.23 -9.36 8.07
C ILE A 18 -3.13 -8.17 8.39
N ASN A 19 -3.09 -7.68 9.64
CA ASN A 19 -4.04 -6.70 10.14
C ASN A 19 -3.80 -5.28 9.64
N ARG A 20 -2.57 -4.90 9.29
CA ARG A 20 -2.20 -3.53 8.88
C ARG A 20 -3.17 -2.95 7.86
N SER A 21 -3.43 -3.71 6.81
CA SER A 21 -4.36 -3.28 5.78
C SER A 21 -5.82 -3.12 6.19
N PHE A 22 -6.32 -3.95 7.12
CA PHE A 22 -7.70 -3.87 7.58
C PHE A 22 -7.85 -2.61 8.42
N ILE A 23 -6.84 -2.32 9.26
CA ILE A 23 -6.72 -1.07 10.00
C ILE A 23 -6.67 0.11 9.03
N SER A 24 -5.81 0.07 8.00
CA SER A 24 -5.72 1.15 7.00
C SER A 24 -7.04 1.34 6.24
N ILE A 25 -7.73 0.27 5.85
CA ILE A 25 -9.03 0.35 5.16
C ILE A 25 -10.09 0.96 6.06
N GLY A 26 -10.18 0.52 7.32
CA GLY A 26 -11.08 1.13 8.30
C GLY A 26 -10.75 2.60 8.53
N ALA A 27 -9.47 2.95 8.60
CA ALA A 27 -8.99 4.32 8.74
C ALA A 27 -9.33 5.18 7.52
N MET A 28 -9.19 4.65 6.29
CA MET A 28 -9.62 5.33 5.06
C MET A 28 -11.14 5.56 5.04
N ALA A 29 -11.93 4.56 5.43
CA ALA A 29 -13.39 4.67 5.48
C ALA A 29 -13.85 5.77 6.45
N ASN A 30 -13.12 5.96 7.54
CA ASN A 30 -13.37 7.03 8.51
C ASN A 30 -12.63 8.34 8.17
N ARG A 31 -11.80 8.34 7.11
CA ARG A 31 -10.91 9.45 6.73
C ARG A 31 -10.08 9.98 7.91
N LYS A 32 -9.57 9.06 8.72
CA LYS A 32 -8.75 9.37 9.91
C LYS A 32 -7.40 8.70 9.83
N ARG A 33 -6.35 9.45 10.13
CA ARG A 33 -4.98 8.93 10.18
C ARG A 33 -4.86 7.78 11.18
N THR A 34 -3.91 6.90 10.91
CA THR A 34 -3.62 5.74 11.75
C THR A 34 -2.21 5.81 12.28
N PHE A 35 -1.97 5.25 13.47
CA PHE A 35 -0.61 5.14 14.03
C PHE A 35 0.35 4.37 13.10
N LEU A 36 -0.18 3.52 12.21
CA LEU A 36 0.60 2.75 11.24
C LEU A 36 1.32 3.61 10.18
N GLU A 37 0.94 4.88 10.04
CA GLU A 37 1.61 5.86 9.19
C GLU A 37 3.00 6.25 9.74
N GLN A 38 3.20 6.14 11.06
CA GLN A 38 4.46 6.53 11.70
C GLN A 38 5.60 5.62 11.27
N ASP A 39 6.79 6.20 11.04
CA ASP A 39 7.96 5.47 10.53
C ASP A 39 8.36 4.30 11.44
N GLU A 40 8.22 4.45 12.75
CA GLU A 40 8.47 3.41 13.73
C GLU A 40 7.67 2.14 13.44
N TRP A 41 6.39 2.27 13.08
CA TRP A 41 5.50 1.15 12.78
C TRP A 41 5.75 0.50 11.42
N LYS A 42 6.47 1.20 10.53
CA LYS A 42 6.90 0.67 9.23
C LYS A 42 8.26 -0.03 9.31
N HIS A 43 9.13 0.36 10.24
CA HIS A 43 10.52 -0.12 10.26
C HIS A 43 10.82 -1.07 11.41
N ILE A 44 10.41 -0.74 12.63
CA ILE A 44 10.79 -1.48 13.85
C ILE A 44 10.34 -2.95 13.81
N PRO A 45 9.14 -3.32 13.32
CA PRO A 45 8.73 -4.73 13.26
C PRO A 45 9.64 -5.62 12.39
N TRP A 46 10.38 -5.03 11.45
CA TRP A 46 11.34 -5.74 10.59
C TRP A 46 12.79 -5.57 11.04
N ALA A 47 13.08 -4.83 12.12
CA ALA A 47 14.45 -4.47 12.49
C ALA A 47 15.35 -5.68 12.80
N LEU A 48 14.80 -6.76 13.37
CA LEU A 48 15.57 -7.99 13.64
C LEU A 48 15.87 -8.81 12.36
N GLN A 49 15.04 -8.67 11.33
CA GLN A 49 15.18 -9.39 10.06
C GLN A 49 14.79 -8.48 8.88
N PRO A 50 15.61 -7.47 8.53
CA PRO A 50 15.23 -6.48 7.51
C PRO A 50 14.95 -7.12 6.14
N MET A 51 15.69 -8.18 5.80
CA MET A 51 15.54 -8.93 4.54
C MET A 51 14.22 -9.71 4.45
N SER A 52 13.47 -9.86 5.55
CA SER A 52 12.14 -10.50 5.54
C SER A 52 11.03 -9.58 5.01
N LYS A 53 11.33 -8.28 4.82
CA LYS A 53 10.35 -7.30 4.33
C LYS A 53 10.12 -7.48 2.83
N THR A 54 8.91 -7.89 2.48
CA THR A 54 8.52 -8.17 1.10
C THR A 54 8.02 -6.93 0.38
N ILE A 55 7.92 -6.97 -0.95
CA ILE A 55 7.21 -5.93 -1.72
C ILE A 55 5.78 -5.72 -1.21
N GLY A 56 5.10 -6.79 -0.77
CA GLY A 56 3.77 -6.68 -0.18
C GLY A 56 3.76 -5.81 1.08
N ASP A 57 4.78 -5.90 1.91
CA ASP A 57 4.93 -5.08 3.12
C ASP A 57 5.18 -3.60 2.77
N TYR A 58 6.02 -3.32 1.77
CA TYR A 58 6.23 -1.95 1.28
C TYR A 58 4.97 -1.34 0.65
N LEU A 59 4.16 -2.14 -0.06
CA LEU A 59 2.86 -1.68 -0.56
C LEU A 59 1.90 -1.35 0.60
N GLN A 60 1.94 -2.14 1.68
CA GLN A 60 1.17 -1.86 2.88
C GLN A 60 1.67 -0.61 3.61
N ASP A 61 2.96 -0.30 3.61
CA ASP A 61 3.48 0.97 4.14
C ASP A 61 2.84 2.16 3.43
N ILE A 62 2.82 2.15 2.09
CA ILE A 62 2.17 3.22 1.30
C ILE A 62 0.67 3.28 1.63
N LEU A 63 -0.01 2.14 1.76
CA LEU A 63 -1.43 2.09 2.12
C LEU A 63 -1.70 2.69 3.52
N CYS A 64 -0.76 2.58 4.46
CA CYS A 64 -0.90 3.14 5.80
C CYS A 64 -0.84 4.68 5.81
N ASP A 65 -0.29 5.30 4.77
CA ASP A 65 -0.15 6.76 4.66
C ASP A 65 -1.39 7.45 4.09
N ILE A 66 -2.19 6.69 3.32
CA ILE A 66 -3.37 7.21 2.63
C ILE A 66 -4.41 7.82 3.58
N PRO A 67 -4.77 7.21 4.73
CA PRO A 67 -5.73 7.82 5.66
C PRO A 67 -5.28 9.19 6.17
N GLY A 68 -3.98 9.38 6.44
CA GLY A 68 -3.43 10.66 6.85
C GLY A 68 -3.53 11.71 5.75
N MET A 69 -3.25 11.34 4.49
CA MET A 69 -3.44 12.23 3.35
C MET A 69 -4.91 12.63 3.15
N MET A 70 -5.86 11.70 3.35
CA MET A 70 -7.30 12.00 3.27
C MET A 70 -7.71 13.02 4.34
N GLU A 71 -7.23 12.83 5.58
CA GLU A 71 -7.48 13.76 6.67
C GLU A 71 -6.85 15.13 6.42
N ASP A 72 -5.63 15.19 5.87
CA ASP A 72 -4.96 16.44 5.50
C ASP A 72 -5.75 17.19 4.40
N VAL A 73 -6.26 16.46 3.40
CA VAL A 73 -7.15 17.01 2.36
C VAL A 73 -8.45 17.56 2.97
N ASP A 74 -9.08 16.83 3.88
CA ASP A 74 -10.29 17.29 4.57
C ASP A 74 -10.02 18.56 5.37
N HIS A 75 -8.87 18.64 6.05
CA HIS A 75 -8.49 19.84 6.77
C HIS A 75 -8.35 21.04 5.82
N ILE A 76 -7.61 20.90 4.71
CA ILE A 76 -7.44 21.96 3.71
C ILE A 76 -8.80 22.51 3.24
N PHE A 77 -9.74 21.62 2.93
CA PHE A 77 -11.08 22.02 2.46
C PHE A 77 -11.92 22.69 3.56
N ASN A 78 -11.84 22.20 4.80
CA ASN A 78 -12.69 22.69 5.89
C ASN A 78 -12.18 23.98 6.54
N THR A 79 -10.86 24.23 6.55
CA THR A 79 -10.27 25.39 7.23
C THR A 79 -9.91 26.54 6.27
N ASN A 80 -10.20 26.42 4.97
CA ASN A 80 -9.65 27.30 3.92
C ASN A 80 -8.14 27.45 4.07
N ASP A 81 -7.46 26.35 4.39
CA ASP A 81 -6.07 26.37 4.80
C ASP A 81 -5.14 26.80 3.66
N CYS A 82 -3.98 27.35 4.04
CA CYS A 82 -3.02 27.96 3.14
C CYS A 82 -2.52 27.00 2.04
N GLN A 83 -2.20 27.57 0.86
CA GLN A 83 -1.53 26.92 -0.29
C GLN A 83 -0.34 26.02 0.11
N VAL A 84 0.35 26.34 1.22
CA VAL A 84 1.46 25.55 1.76
C VAL A 84 1.03 24.13 2.18
N SER A 85 -0.13 23.98 2.82
CA SER A 85 -0.68 22.67 3.24
C SER A 85 -1.07 21.82 2.04
N ALA A 86 -1.69 22.44 1.03
CA ALA A 86 -2.00 21.78 -0.25
C ALA A 86 -0.73 21.32 -0.99
N ASN A 87 0.31 22.15 -1.03
CA ASN A 87 1.59 21.80 -1.65
C ASN A 87 2.31 20.67 -0.91
N PHE A 88 2.23 20.62 0.43
CA PHE A 88 2.78 19.53 1.21
C PHE A 88 2.07 18.20 0.92
N THR A 89 0.74 18.21 0.94
CA THR A 89 -0.09 17.03 0.65
C THR A 89 0.12 16.53 -0.78
N SER A 90 0.22 17.44 -1.75
CA SER A 90 0.51 17.10 -3.16
C SER A 90 1.89 16.43 -3.31
N ARG A 91 2.93 16.96 -2.65
CA ARG A 91 4.27 16.34 -2.67
C ARG A 91 4.26 14.95 -2.04
N LYS A 92 3.53 14.75 -0.94
CA LYS A 92 3.40 13.45 -0.28
C LYS A 92 2.72 12.44 -1.20
N LEU A 93 1.66 12.83 -1.91
CA LEU A 93 0.99 12.01 -2.91
C LEU A 93 1.92 11.64 -4.07
N GLN A 94 2.68 12.60 -4.59
CA GLN A 94 3.64 12.35 -5.65
C GLN A 94 4.72 11.35 -5.21
N ALA A 95 5.28 11.52 -4.02
CA ALA A 95 6.27 10.60 -3.47
C ALA A 95 5.70 9.18 -3.31
N SER A 96 4.47 9.03 -2.79
CA SER A 96 3.81 7.72 -2.69
C SER A 96 3.56 7.08 -4.07
N PHE A 97 3.21 7.88 -5.08
CA PHE A 97 3.03 7.39 -6.45
C PHE A 97 4.35 6.92 -7.07
N GLU A 98 5.43 7.67 -6.90
CA GLU A 98 6.78 7.31 -7.38
C GLU A 98 7.29 6.02 -6.70
N GLN A 99 7.07 5.89 -5.38
CA GLN A 99 7.38 4.67 -4.64
C GLN A 99 6.56 3.48 -5.16
N LEU A 100 5.25 3.66 -5.34
CA LEU A 100 4.38 2.61 -5.88
C LEU A 100 4.82 2.17 -7.28
N ASN A 101 5.17 3.11 -8.15
CA ASN A 101 5.64 2.79 -9.49
C ASN A 101 6.97 2.03 -9.47
N SER A 102 7.89 2.43 -8.57
CA SER A 102 9.16 1.73 -8.36
C SER A 102 8.93 0.29 -7.89
N LEU A 103 8.06 0.09 -6.90
CA LEU A 103 7.69 -1.25 -6.42
C LEU A 103 7.06 -2.10 -7.53
N ARG A 104 6.20 -1.52 -8.37
CA ARG A 104 5.60 -2.20 -9.53
C ARG A 104 6.66 -2.66 -10.52
N ILE A 105 7.66 -1.83 -10.80
CA ILE A 105 8.78 -2.17 -11.70
C ILE A 105 9.60 -3.31 -11.11
N SER A 106 10.03 -3.18 -9.84
CA SER A 106 10.79 -4.23 -9.14
C SER A 106 10.03 -5.55 -9.10
N TRP A 107 8.72 -5.50 -8.82
CA TRP A 107 7.88 -6.68 -8.82
C TRP A 107 7.79 -7.33 -10.21
N SER A 108 7.64 -6.53 -11.26
CA SER A 108 7.58 -7.03 -12.65
C SER A 108 8.88 -7.73 -13.06
N PHE A 109 10.02 -7.21 -12.61
CA PHE A 109 11.34 -7.81 -12.84
C PHE A 109 11.49 -9.16 -12.12
N MET A 110 11.03 -9.26 -10.86
CA MET A 110 11.10 -10.51 -10.09
C MET A 110 10.10 -11.57 -10.55
N HIS A 111 9.05 -11.17 -11.26
CA HIS A 111 7.94 -12.05 -11.64
C HIS A 111 7.57 -11.90 -13.13
N PRO A 112 8.49 -12.20 -14.06
CA PRO A 112 8.30 -11.93 -15.50
C PRO A 112 7.12 -12.69 -16.13
N HIS A 113 6.81 -13.90 -15.63
CA HIS A 113 5.71 -14.73 -16.12
C HIS A 113 4.37 -14.47 -15.41
N SER A 114 4.29 -13.39 -14.63
CA SER A 114 3.16 -13.17 -13.73
C SER A 114 2.09 -12.20 -14.24
N CYS A 115 2.19 -11.64 -15.45
CA CYS A 115 1.25 -10.60 -15.91
C CYS A 115 0.43 -11.02 -17.14
N TRP A 116 -0.90 -10.98 -17.01
CA TRP A 116 -1.79 -10.63 -18.12
C TRP A 116 -2.05 -9.13 -18.05
N ARG A 117 -1.63 -8.39 -19.09
CA ARG A 117 -1.88 -6.95 -19.21
C ARG A 117 -3.37 -6.74 -19.51
N GLN A 118 -4.13 -6.20 -18.54
CA GLN A 118 -5.40 -5.57 -18.87
C GLN A 118 -5.09 -4.23 -19.55
N LYS A 119 -5.66 -3.98 -20.74
CA LYS A 119 -5.56 -2.67 -21.39
C LYS A 119 -6.16 -1.63 -20.46
N ILE A 120 -5.37 -0.65 -20.04
CA ILE A 120 -5.87 0.55 -19.38
C ILE A 120 -6.70 1.27 -20.44
N VAL A 121 -8.02 1.28 -20.29
CA VAL A 121 -8.87 2.21 -21.03
C VAL A 121 -8.53 3.60 -20.49
N ARG A 122 -7.78 4.36 -21.28
CA ARG A 122 -7.55 5.78 -21.01
C ARG A 122 -8.84 6.51 -21.37
N GLU A 123 -9.71 6.76 -20.40
CA GLU A 123 -10.56 7.94 -20.49
C GLU A 123 -9.68 9.14 -20.17
N SER A 124 -9.42 9.93 -21.20
CA SER A 124 -8.78 11.23 -21.10
C SER A 124 -9.68 12.17 -20.29
N SER A 125 -9.36 12.38 -19.02
CA SER A 125 -9.91 13.49 -18.24
C SER A 125 -8.78 14.43 -17.86
N GLU A 126 -8.82 15.62 -18.44
CA GLU A 126 -7.99 16.78 -18.13
C GLU A 126 -8.04 17.04 -16.62
N ILE A 127 -6.88 17.00 -15.97
CA ILE A 127 -6.72 17.18 -14.53
C ILE A 127 -6.59 18.67 -14.25
N TYR A 128 -7.70 19.37 -13.99
CA TYR A 128 -7.67 20.64 -13.25
C TYR A 128 -8.86 20.78 -12.28
N HIS A 129 -8.52 21.19 -11.05
CA HIS A 129 -9.35 21.64 -9.93
C HIS A 129 -10.51 20.73 -9.47
N GLY A 130 -10.13 19.73 -8.68
CA GLY A 130 -10.98 18.79 -7.94
C GLY A 130 -10.22 17.52 -7.52
N THR A 131 -8.88 17.61 -7.50
CA THR A 131 -8.00 16.59 -8.09
C THR A 131 -7.19 15.80 -7.08
N LEU A 132 -6.99 16.32 -5.86
CA LEU A 132 -6.25 15.60 -4.81
C LEU A 132 -7.06 14.43 -4.24
N GLU A 133 -8.34 14.64 -3.93
CA GLU A 133 -9.20 13.57 -3.43
C GLU A 133 -9.36 12.45 -4.47
N GLN A 134 -9.57 12.81 -5.74
CA GLN A 134 -9.64 11.83 -6.82
C GLN A 134 -8.33 11.06 -6.99
N ALA A 135 -7.18 11.73 -6.92
CA ALA A 135 -5.87 11.08 -6.98
C ALA A 135 -5.66 10.11 -5.80
N VAL A 136 -6.01 10.53 -4.57
CA VAL A 136 -5.97 9.69 -3.37
C VAL A 136 -6.83 8.44 -3.56
N ASN A 137 -8.06 8.60 -4.05
CA ASN A 137 -8.99 7.49 -4.28
C ASN A 137 -8.51 6.53 -5.38
N VAL A 138 -7.89 7.04 -6.45
CA VAL A 138 -7.30 6.23 -7.52
C VAL A 138 -6.13 5.41 -6.99
N ILE A 139 -5.21 6.03 -6.24
CA ILE A 139 -4.06 5.36 -5.64
C ILE A 139 -4.54 4.29 -4.64
N ALA A 140 -5.50 4.62 -3.78
CA ALA A 140 -6.10 3.68 -2.85
C ALA A 140 -6.73 2.48 -3.58
N GLY A 141 -7.52 2.73 -4.63
CA GLY A 141 -8.12 1.69 -5.45
C GLY A 141 -7.09 0.79 -6.14
N HIS A 142 -6.01 1.37 -6.67
CA HIS A 142 -4.91 0.62 -7.29
C HIS A 142 -4.16 -0.23 -6.27
N LEU A 143 -3.86 0.29 -5.08
CA LEU A 143 -3.23 -0.44 -4.00
C LEU A 143 -4.09 -1.62 -3.54
N LEU A 144 -5.40 -1.42 -3.38
CA LEU A 144 -6.33 -2.49 -3.03
C LEU A 144 -6.38 -3.59 -4.08
N ARG A 145 -6.45 -3.22 -5.38
CA ARG A 145 -6.43 -4.20 -6.48
C ARG A 145 -5.12 -4.97 -6.52
N LEU A 146 -3.97 -4.29 -6.43
CA LEU A 146 -2.65 -4.93 -6.41
C LEU A 146 -2.50 -5.85 -5.20
N ARG A 147 -3.05 -5.46 -4.05
CA ARG A 147 -3.02 -6.27 -2.84
C ARG A 147 -3.92 -7.50 -2.93
N CYS A 148 -5.17 -7.36 -3.38
CA CYS A 148 -6.07 -8.49 -3.61
C CYS A 148 -5.46 -9.46 -4.62
N TRP A 149 -4.83 -8.93 -5.67
CA TRP A 149 -4.12 -9.71 -6.67
C TRP A 149 -2.91 -10.46 -6.08
N TYR A 150 -2.09 -9.77 -5.27
CA TYR A 150 -0.94 -10.37 -4.56
C TYR A 150 -1.36 -11.50 -3.61
N ILE A 151 -2.41 -11.28 -2.80
CA ILE A 151 -2.94 -12.29 -1.85
C ILE A 151 -3.51 -13.49 -2.60
N SER A 152 -4.28 -13.26 -3.67
CA SER A 152 -4.88 -14.33 -4.46
C SER A 152 -3.83 -15.21 -5.15
N ARG A 153 -2.71 -14.63 -5.60
CA ARG A 153 -1.57 -15.38 -6.16
C ARG A 153 -0.71 -16.09 -5.12
N ARG A 154 -0.55 -15.54 -3.92
CA ARG A 154 0.18 -16.21 -2.82
C ARG A 154 -0.53 -17.51 -2.41
N ASN A 155 -1.86 -17.53 -2.43
CA ASN A 155 -2.66 -18.72 -2.14
C ASN A 155 -2.73 -19.74 -3.29
N LEU A 156 -2.28 -19.37 -4.51
CA LEU A 156 -2.15 -20.29 -5.65
C LEU A 156 -0.76 -20.97 -5.72
N LEU A 157 0.15 -20.63 -4.82
CA LEU A 157 1.52 -21.15 -4.75
C LEU A 157 1.75 -22.20 -3.63
N PRO A 158 0.76 -23.05 -3.29
CA PRO A 158 1.11 -24.41 -2.89
C PRO A 158 0.26 -25.45 -3.60
N ARG A 159 0.26 -25.50 -4.95
CA ARG A 159 -0.17 -26.69 -5.72
C ARG A 159 0.65 -27.02 -6.97
N ALA A 160 1.65 -26.22 -7.34
CA ALA A 160 2.41 -26.40 -8.58
C ALA A 160 3.78 -27.08 -8.43
N ILE A 161 4.05 -27.79 -7.32
CA ILE A 161 5.29 -28.60 -7.14
C ILE A 161 4.93 -30.05 -6.72
N GLY A 162 3.86 -30.60 -7.29
CA GLY A 162 3.40 -31.95 -6.95
C GLY A 162 2.74 -32.72 -8.10
N ALA A 163 3.17 -32.47 -9.34
CA ALA A 163 2.62 -33.16 -10.52
C ALA A 163 3.69 -33.53 -11.57
N TYR A 164 4.89 -33.92 -11.12
CA TYR A 164 5.87 -34.61 -11.97
C TYR A 164 6.51 -35.78 -11.21
N VAL A 165 5.70 -36.68 -10.68
CA VAL A 165 6.08 -38.08 -10.48
C VAL A 165 4.84 -38.89 -10.83
N LEU A 166 5.02 -39.92 -11.66
CA LEU A 166 4.02 -40.84 -12.23
C LEU A 166 3.42 -40.37 -13.57
N GLU A 167 4.09 -40.72 -14.67
CA GLU A 167 3.53 -41.68 -15.64
C GLU A 167 4.61 -42.10 -16.64
N SER A 168 4.96 -43.39 -16.55
CA SER A 168 5.48 -44.32 -17.56
C SER A 168 6.82 -44.05 -18.25
#